data_AF-A0A950I170-F1
#
_entry.id   AF-A0A950I170-F1
#
_cell.length_a   1.000
_cell.length_b   1.000
_cell.length_c   1.000
_cell.angle_alpha   90.00
_cell.angle_beta   90.00
_cell.angle_gamma   90.00
#
_symmetry.space_group_name_H-M   'P 1'
#
loop_
_entity.id
_entity.type
_entity.pdbx_description
1 polymer ?
#
loop_
_entity_poly.entity_id
_entity_poly.type
_entity_poly.pdbx_seq_one_letter_code
_entity_poly.pdbx_strand_id
1 'polypeptide(L)' 'MHLIADGMLQCAPLLTGEVGLDGVDGAFTELANPERHAKIMVNPTR' A
#
# COMPACT_ATOMS: atom_id res chain seq x y z
N MET A 1 -12.03 17.91 -9.60
CA MET A 1 -12.08 16.61 -8.91
C MET A 1 -10.74 15.90 -9.09
N HIS A 2 -9.64 16.43 -8.56
CA HIS A 2 -8.32 15.80 -8.71
C HIS A 2 -7.41 16.06 -7.50
N LEU A 3 -7.88 15.89 -6.26
CA LEU A 3 -7.08 16.17 -5.04
C LEU A 3 -5.65 15.59 -5.07
N ILE A 4 -5.50 14.38 -5.60
CA ILE A 4 -4.19 13.73 -5.74
C ILE A 4 -3.37 14.33 -6.88
N ALA A 5 -3.96 14.54 -8.06
CA ALA A 5 -3.24 15.07 -9.23
C ALA A 5 -2.88 16.56 -9.04
N ASP A 6 -3.74 17.30 -8.33
CA ASP A 6 -3.54 18.70 -7.95
C ASP A 6 -2.59 18.84 -6.74
N GLY A 7 -2.08 17.73 -6.18
CA GLY A 7 -1.13 17.71 -5.06
C GLY A 7 -1.72 18.08 -3.70
N MET A 8 -3.03 18.31 -3.61
CA MET A 8 -3.75 18.62 -2.37
C MET A 8 -3.86 17.42 -1.42
N LEU A 9 -3.59 16.20 -1.88
CA LEU A 9 -3.53 14.99 -1.07
C LEU A 9 -2.29 14.17 -1.42
N GLN A 10 -1.39 14.00 -0.45
CA GLN A 10 -0.20 13.15 -0.58
C GLN A 10 -0.50 11.73 -0.09
N CYS A 11 -0.69 10.78 -1.01
CA CYS A 11 -0.99 9.39 -0.67
C CYS A 11 0.25 8.55 -0.35
N ALA A 12 1.45 8.95 -0.83
CA ALA A 12 2.66 8.16 -0.67
C ALA A 12 2.97 7.76 0.79
N PRO A 13 2.80 8.63 1.80
CA PRO A 13 3.05 8.26 3.21
C PRO A 13 2.08 7.21 3.77
N LEU A 14 0.93 6.97 3.12
CA LEU A 14 -0.01 5.94 3.54
C LEU A 14 0.50 4.53 3.23
N LEU A 15 1.36 4.41 2.20
CA LEU A 15 1.95 3.14 1.79
C LEU A 15 3.03 2.74 2.79
N THR A 16 2.73 1.69 3.54
CA THR A 16 3.59 1.16 4.63
C THR A 16 4.23 -0.17 4.25
N GLY A 17 3.95 -0.70 3.06
CA GLY A 17 4.58 -1.90 2.50
C GLY A 17 4.36 -2.03 1.00
N GLU A 18 5.18 -2.84 0.35
CA GLU A 18 5.08 -3.19 -1.07
C GLU A 18 5.47 -4.65 -1.30
N VAL A 19 4.66 -5.38 -2.07
CA VAL A 19 4.88 -6.80 -2.41
C VAL A 19 4.75 -7.06 -3.91
N GLY A 20 5.37 -8.13 -4.41
CA GLY A 20 5.11 -8.69 -5.74
C GLY A 20 3.80 -9.48 -5.78
N LEU A 21 3.42 -9.99 -6.96
CA LEU A 21 2.18 -10.79 -7.12
C LEU A 21 2.18 -12.07 -6.29
N ASP A 22 3.34 -12.70 -6.13
CA ASP A 22 3.58 -13.88 -5.30
C ASP A 22 3.43 -13.60 -3.79
N GLY A 23 3.61 -12.34 -3.37
CA GLY A 23 3.53 -11.91 -1.97
C GLY A 23 2.15 -11.48 -1.48
N VAL A 24 1.11 -11.56 -2.32
CA VAL A 24 -0.24 -11.05 -2.00
C VAL A 24 -0.86 -11.77 -0.80
N ASP A 25 -0.75 -13.10 -0.74
CA ASP A 25 -1.31 -13.89 0.36
C ASP A 25 -0.67 -13.50 1.71
N GLY A 26 0.64 -13.29 1.72
CA GLY A 26 1.37 -12.80 2.88
C GLY A 26 0.92 -11.40 3.30
N ALA A 27 0.71 -10.50 2.35
CA ALA A 27 0.27 -9.13 2.61
C ALA A 27 -1.07 -9.07 3.37
N PHE A 28 -2.01 -9.98 3.12
CA PHE A 28 -3.25 -10.06 3.88
C PHE A 28 -3.04 -10.47 5.34
N THR A 29 -2.13 -11.42 5.59
CA THR A 29 -1.77 -11.82 6.96
C THR A 29 -1.10 -10.67 7.71
N GLU A 30 -0.21 -9.93 7.02
CA GLU A 30 0.51 -8.79 7.57
C GLU A 30 -0.42 -7.62 7.94
N LEU A 31 -1.45 -7.37 7.10
CA LEU A 31 -2.48 -6.36 7.34
C LEU A 31 -3.43 -6.69 8.50
N ALA A 32 -3.46 -7.93 8.98
CA ALA A 32 -4.27 -8.29 10.14
C ALA A 32 -3.78 -7.61 11.44
N ASN A 33 -2.53 -7.14 11.47
CA ASN A 33 -2.00 -6.35 12.57
C ASN A 33 -2.00 -4.84 12.23
N PRO A 34 -2.95 -4.06 12.76
CA PRO A 34 -3.09 -2.64 12.44
C PRO A 34 -1.91 -1.78 12.91
N GLU A 35 -1.11 -2.26 13.87
CA GLU A 35 0.08 -1.54 14.37
C GLU A 35 1.29 -1.70 13.44
N ARG A 36 1.22 -2.60 12.44
CA ARG A 36 2.33 -2.89 11.53
C ARG A 36 2.19 -2.23 10.17
N HIS A 37 1.02 -2.35 9.55
CA HIS A 37 0.77 -1.82 8.22
C HIS A 37 -0.61 -1.18 8.11
N ALA A 38 -0.65 0.01 7.52
CA ALA A 38 -1.89 0.72 7.18
C ALA A 38 -2.35 0.45 5.74
N LYS A 39 -1.39 0.30 4.81
CA LYS A 39 -1.64 0.06 3.39
C LYS A 39 -0.43 -0.59 2.74
N ILE A 40 -0.66 -1.73 2.08
CA ILE A 40 0.35 -2.43 1.30
C ILE A 40 0.01 -2.28 -0.19
N MET A 41 1.01 -1.96 -1.02
CA MET A 41 0.90 -1.89 -2.47
C MET A 41 1.33 -3.20 -3.11
N VAL A 42 0.61 -3.66 -4.14
CA VAL A 42 1.04 -4.77 -4.99
C VAL A 42 1.67 -4.19 -6.25
N ASN A 43 2.92 -4.56 -6.52
CA ASN A 43 3.65 -4.17 -7.71
C ASN A 43 3.90 -5.39 -8.60
N PRO A 44 3.19 -5.54 -9.73
CA PRO A 44 3.26 -6.74 -10.56
C PRO A 44 4.54 -6.86 -11.40
N THR A 45 5.40 -5.84 -11.41
CA THR A 45 6.69 -5.89 -12.12
C THR A 45 7.87 -6.28 -11.24
N ARG A 46 7.62 -6.45 -9.94
CA ARG A 46 8.59 -6.91 -8.94
C ARG A 46 8.69 -8.44 -8.93
#